data_AF-A0AAN4Q1K2-F1
#
_entry.id   AF-A0AAN4Q1K2-F1
#
_cell.length_a   1.000
_cell.length_b   1.000
_cell.length_c   1.000
_cell.angle_alpha   90.00
_cell.angle_beta   90.00
_cell.angle_gamma   90.00
#
_symmetry.space_group_name_H-M   'P 1'
#
loop_
_entity.id
_entity.type
_entity.pdbx_description
1 polymer ?
#
loop_
_entity_poly.entity_id
_entity_poly.type
_entity_poly.pdbx_seq_one_letter_code
_entity_poly.pdbx_strand_id
1 'polypeptide(L)'
;MPAVNPGMAWIDMRTLTGQLIMADKLDGKNTYDGRYFQVTPGSHELQVRYDYEYRSGGMGMIGDEYTEITCYVSVRYEHFAAGQRYMLEVRSLASSVDAWLYDEKLNVVAEEEQEGGVHCI
;
A
#
# COMPACT_ATOMS: atom_id res chain seq x y z
N MET A 1 4.12 18.85 -7.80
CA MET A 1 3.03 17.89 -7.53
C MET A 1 1.94 18.14 -8.57
N PRO A 2 1.27 17.10 -9.09
CA PRO A 2 0.16 17.29 -10.04
C PRO A 2 -0.94 18.16 -9.43
N ALA A 3 -1.72 18.84 -10.27
CA ALA A 3 -2.82 19.68 -9.79
C ALA A 3 -3.86 18.81 -9.06
N VAL A 4 -4.17 19.17 -7.82
CA VAL A 4 -5.20 18.52 -7.00
C VAL A 4 -6.55 18.76 -7.65
N ASN A 5 -7.17 17.70 -8.19
CA ASN A 5 -8.58 17.74 -8.58
C ASN A 5 -9.43 17.72 -7.30
N PRO A 6 -10.15 18.82 -6.96
CA PRO A 6 -10.95 18.88 -5.73
C PRO A 6 -12.16 17.95 -5.75
N GLY A 7 -12.54 17.41 -6.91
CA GLY A 7 -13.62 16.42 -7.04
C GLY A 7 -13.20 14.98 -6.73
N MET A 8 -11.93 14.75 -6.37
CA MET A 8 -11.37 13.42 -6.11
C MET A 8 -10.78 13.34 -4.70
N ALA A 9 -10.74 12.14 -4.14
CA ALA A 9 -9.92 11.83 -2.98
C ALA A 9 -8.49 11.54 -3.42
N TRP A 10 -7.53 11.97 -2.60
CA TRP A 10 -6.11 11.73 -2.83
C TRP A 10 -5.57 10.77 -1.79
N ILE A 11 -4.86 9.74 -2.23
CA ILE A 11 -4.24 8.76 -1.35
C ILE A 11 -2.74 8.82 -1.59
N ASP A 12 -2.03 9.38 -0.63
CA ASP A 12 -0.58 9.29 -0.58
C ASP A 12 -0.17 7.92 -0.05
N MET A 13 1.04 7.48 -0.40
CA MET A 13 1.56 6.18 0.01
C MET A 13 2.88 6.34 0.73
N ARG A 14 3.09 5.55 1.77
CA ARG A 14 4.39 5.47 2.44
C ARG A 14 4.70 4.06 2.93
N THR A 15 5.99 3.81 3.07
CA THR A 15 6.50 2.66 3.80
C THR A 15 7.57 3.11 4.78
N LEU A 16 7.70 2.38 5.89
CA LEU A 16 8.78 2.58 6.87
C LEU A 16 9.85 1.49 6.81
N THR A 17 9.54 0.32 6.26
CA THR A 17 10.42 -0.86 6.30
C THR A 17 10.72 -1.43 4.92
N GLY A 18 10.10 -0.91 3.86
CA GLY A 18 10.32 -1.35 2.49
C GLY A 18 11.19 -0.40 1.69
N GLN A 19 11.64 -0.88 0.54
CA GLN A 19 12.40 -0.10 -0.43
C GLN A 19 11.49 0.70 -1.36
N LEU A 20 10.33 0.14 -1.70
CA LEU A 20 9.40 0.74 -2.66
C LEU A 20 7.96 0.47 -2.25
N ILE A 21 7.13 1.49 -2.42
CA ILE A 21 5.67 1.36 -2.48
C ILE A 21 5.18 2.11 -3.71
N MET A 22 4.35 1.45 -4.52
CA MET A 22 3.77 2.02 -5.72
C MET A 22 2.33 1.61 -5.88
N ALA A 23 1.51 2.53 -6.39
CA ALA A 23 0.19 2.21 -6.88
C ALA A 23 0.32 1.26 -8.08
N ASP A 24 -0.33 0.09 -8.01
CA ASP A 24 -0.33 -0.94 -9.05
C ASP A 24 -1.69 -0.98 -9.75
N LYS A 25 -2.78 -1.18 -8.99
CA LYS A 25 -4.14 -1.18 -9.54
C LYS A 25 -5.13 -0.39 -8.70
N LEU A 26 -6.07 0.23 -9.40
CA LEU A 26 -7.28 0.82 -8.86
C LEU A 26 -8.47 0.05 -9.44
N ASP A 27 -9.27 -0.56 -8.57
CA ASP A 27 -10.44 -1.37 -8.95
C ASP A 27 -10.08 -2.44 -10.01
N GLY A 28 -8.95 -3.13 -9.79
CA GLY A 28 -8.44 -4.17 -10.68
C GLY A 28 -7.84 -3.68 -12.00
N LYS A 29 -7.74 -2.37 -12.23
CA LYS A 29 -7.12 -1.78 -13.43
C LYS A 29 -5.80 -1.11 -13.11
N ASN A 30 -4.79 -1.33 -13.96
CA ASN A 30 -3.47 -0.73 -13.76
C ASN A 30 -3.54 0.79 -13.64
N THR A 31 -2.84 1.34 -12.65
CA THR A 31 -2.74 2.78 -12.46
C THR A 31 -1.77 3.42 -13.44
N TYR A 32 -2.04 4.66 -13.83
CA TYR A 32 -1.16 5.43 -14.71
C TYR A 32 0.03 6.07 -13.98
N ASP A 33 -0.19 6.53 -12.74
CA ASP A 33 0.84 7.11 -11.88
C ASP A 33 1.02 6.22 -10.66
N GLY A 34 2.25 5.72 -10.45
CA GLY A 34 2.57 4.82 -9.35
C GLY A 34 2.80 5.53 -8.01
N ARG A 35 2.78 6.87 -7.95
CA ARG A 35 3.21 7.62 -6.75
C ARG A 35 2.08 7.93 -5.77
N TYR A 36 0.83 7.84 -6.21
CA TYR A 36 -0.37 8.14 -5.43
C TYR A 36 -1.59 7.52 -6.11
N PHE A 37 -2.73 7.45 -5.41
CA PHE A 37 -4.02 7.23 -6.05
C PHE A 37 -4.84 8.52 -6.09
N GLN A 38 -5.63 8.66 -7.16
CA GLN A 38 -6.74 9.60 -7.24
C GLN A 38 -7.99 8.82 -7.54
N VAL A 39 -8.98 8.91 -6.66
CA VAL A 39 -10.22 8.15 -6.77
C VAL A 39 -11.42 9.06 -6.70
N THR A 40 -12.51 8.64 -7.33
CA THR A 40 -13.80 9.29 -7.14
C THR A 40 -14.34 9.05 -5.74
N PRO A 41 -15.31 9.84 -5.26
CA PRO A 41 -15.98 9.53 -4.02
C PRO A 41 -16.71 8.18 -4.07
N GLY A 42 -16.65 7.42 -2.98
CA GLY A 42 -17.31 6.13 -2.85
C GLY A 42 -16.34 4.97 -2.60
N SER A 43 -16.75 3.78 -3.06
CA SER A 43 -16.04 2.53 -2.81
C SER A 43 -14.98 2.26 -3.85
N HIS A 44 -13.75 2.02 -3.38
CA HIS A 44 -12.63 1.65 -4.22
C HIS A 44 -11.74 0.61 -3.55
N GLU A 45 -11.11 -0.21 -4.39
CA GLU A 45 -10.04 -1.12 -4.00
C GLU A 45 -8.71 -0.57 -4.52
N LEU A 46 -7.76 -0.39 -3.60
CA LEU A 46 -6.40 0.06 -3.89
C LEU A 46 -5.47 -1.13 -3.80
N GLN A 47 -4.76 -1.46 -4.88
CA GLN A 47 -3.69 -2.45 -4.86
C GLN A 47 -2.35 -1.75 -5.05
N VAL A 48 -1.43 -1.97 -4.12
CA VAL A 48 -0.06 -1.46 -4.20
C VAL A 48 0.93 -2.60 -4.41
N ARG A 49 1.97 -2.31 -5.20
CA ARG A 49 3.20 -3.09 -5.20
C ARG A 49 4.10 -2.60 -4.07
N TYR A 50 4.60 -3.54 -3.30
CA TYR A 50 5.46 -3.30 -2.15
C TYR A 50 6.70 -4.19 -2.24
N ASP A 51 7.87 -3.58 -2.42
CA ASP A 51 9.14 -4.29 -2.49
C ASP A 51 9.90 -4.05 -1.19
N TYR A 52 10.32 -5.12 -0.52
CA TYR A 52 11.12 -5.05 0.71
C TYR A 52 12.17 -6.15 0.76
N GLU A 53 13.23 -5.90 1.53
CA GLU A 53 14.28 -6.89 1.78
C GLU A 53 13.97 -7.65 3.07
N TYR A 54 14.05 -8.97 2.98
CA TYR A 54 13.98 -9.86 4.13
C TYR A 54 15.31 -10.60 4.31
N ARG A 55 15.81 -10.60 5.56
CA ARG A 55 16.94 -11.45 5.96
C ARG A 55 16.43 -12.81 6.41
N SER A 56 16.63 -13.82 5.57
CA SER A 56 16.44 -15.23 5.95
C SER A 56 17.57 -15.69 6.89
N GLY A 57 17.45 -15.42 8.18
CA GLY A 57 18.43 -15.84 9.19
C GLY A 57 18.13 -17.23 9.77
N GLY A 58 18.65 -18.29 9.15
CA GLY A 58 18.75 -19.61 9.78
C GLY A 58 19.95 -19.67 10.74
N MET A 59 19.78 -20.30 11.92
CA MET A 59 20.84 -20.50 12.91
C MET A 59 22.01 -21.27 12.28
N GLY A 60 23.07 -20.56 11.86
CA GLY A 60 24.28 -21.14 11.27
C GLY A 60 24.67 -20.65 9.87
N MET A 61 23.81 -19.89 9.19
CA MET A 61 24.17 -19.32 7.87
C MET A 61 24.75 -17.92 8.06
N ILE A 62 26.08 -17.81 8.03
CA ILE A 62 26.79 -16.54 7.90
C ILE A 62 26.73 -16.15 6.41
N GLY A 63 25.63 -15.54 6.00
CA GLY A 63 25.48 -14.98 4.65
C GLY A 63 24.68 -13.69 4.71
N ASP A 64 25.22 -12.62 4.16
CA ASP A 64 24.54 -11.33 3.97
C ASP A 64 23.49 -11.39 2.83
N GLU A 65 22.83 -12.53 2.65
CA GLU A 65 21.92 -12.76 1.54
C GLU A 65 20.54 -12.20 1.90
N TYR A 66 20.29 -10.97 1.46
CA TYR A 66 18.96 -10.37 1.49
C TYR A 66 18.14 -10.97 0.34
N THR A 67 16.94 -11.45 0.66
CA THR A 67 15.96 -11.79 -0.37
C THR A 67 15.07 -10.58 -0.59
N GLU A 68 15.08 -10.05 -1.80
CA GLU A 68 14.05 -9.09 -2.24
C GLU A 68 12.73 -9.83 -2.39
N ILE A 69 11.69 -9.36 -1.70
CA ILE A 69 10.33 -9.89 -1.78
C ILE A 69 9.45 -8.80 -2.38
N THR A 70 8.70 -9.15 -3.42
CA THR A 70 7.65 -8.30 -3.99
C THR A 70 6.30 -8.79 -3.50
N CYS A 71 5.52 -7.91 -2.88
CA CYS A 71 4.15 -8.18 -2.48
C CYS A 71 3.17 -7.24 -3.17
N TYR A 72 1.99 -7.75 -3.48
CA TYR A 72 0.84 -6.98 -3.90
C TYR A 72 -0.14 -6.93 -2.73
N VAL A 73 -0.46 -5.73 -2.27
CA VAL A 73 -1.32 -5.50 -1.09
C VAL A 73 -2.57 -4.75 -1.50
N SER A 74 -3.74 -5.33 -1.23
CA SER A 74 -5.06 -4.76 -1.53
C SER A 74 -5.74 -4.24 -0.26
N VAL A 75 -6.23 -3.00 -0.33
CA VAL A 75 -7.03 -2.34 0.72
C VAL A 75 -8.31 -1.81 0.10
N ARG A 76 -9.46 -2.18 0.66
CA ARG A 76 -10.77 -1.69 0.24
C ARG A 76 -11.34 -0.70 1.24
N TYR A 77 -11.87 0.41 0.73
CA TYR A 77 -12.58 1.39 1.55
C TYR A 77 -13.78 1.97 0.80
N GLU A 78 -14.92 2.05 1.50
CA GLU A 78 -16.23 2.37 0.90
C GLU A 78 -16.56 3.88 0.88
N HIS A 79 -15.77 4.69 1.58
CA HIS A 79 -16.15 6.06 1.93
C HIS A 79 -15.07 7.09 1.58
N PHE A 80 -14.40 6.91 0.44
CA PHE A 80 -13.56 7.98 -0.09
C PHE A 80 -14.41 9.22 -0.37
N ALA A 81 -13.92 10.40 0.02
CA ALA A 81 -14.63 11.66 -0.14
C ALA A 81 -13.82 12.69 -0.94
N ALA A 82 -14.51 13.45 -1.79
CA ALA A 82 -13.89 14.48 -2.61
C ALA A 82 -13.14 15.51 -1.74
N GLY A 83 -11.95 15.89 -2.17
CA GLY A 83 -11.12 16.88 -1.48
C GLY A 83 -10.47 16.40 -0.19
N GLN A 84 -10.72 15.16 0.25
CA GLN A 84 -10.05 14.56 1.39
C GLN A 84 -8.73 13.91 0.98
N ARG A 85 -7.79 13.88 1.93
CA ARG A 85 -6.53 13.15 1.84
C ARG A 85 -6.52 11.93 2.75
N TYR A 86 -5.92 10.87 2.24
CA TYR A 86 -5.68 9.64 2.97
C TYR A 86 -4.22 9.25 2.84
N MET A 87 -3.72 8.47 3.78
CA MET A 87 -2.39 7.89 3.74
C MET A 87 -2.51 6.38 3.80
N LEU A 88 -2.07 5.71 2.74
CA LEU A 88 -1.89 4.26 2.76
C LEU A 88 -0.46 3.95 3.20
N GLU A 89 -0.34 3.31 4.35
CA GLU A 89 0.93 2.86 4.88
C GLU A 89 1.05 1.36 4.77
N VAL A 90 2.16 0.87 4.23
CA VAL A 90 2.50 -0.56 4.21
C VAL A 90 3.78 -0.79 5.00
N ARG A 91 3.76 -1.79 5.88
CA ARG A 91 4.91 -2.22 6.66
C ARG A 91 5.14 -3.70 6.51
N SER A 92 6.37 -4.10 6.75
CA SER A 92 6.79 -5.49 6.88
C SER A 92 7.43 -5.73 8.23
N LEU A 93 7.14 -6.89 8.82
CA LEU A 93 7.82 -7.42 9.99
C LEU A 93 8.19 -8.87 9.72
N ALA A 94 9.49 -9.13 9.58
CA ALA A 94 9.99 -10.41 9.08
C ALA A 94 9.34 -10.77 7.72
N SER A 95 8.56 -11.84 7.66
CA SER A 95 7.86 -12.29 6.45
C SER A 95 6.42 -11.78 6.33
N SER A 96 5.89 -11.10 7.35
CA SER A 96 4.53 -10.56 7.35
C SER A 96 4.49 -9.16 6.78
N VAL A 97 3.43 -8.84 6.04
CA VAL A 97 3.16 -7.52 5.48
C VAL A 97 1.77 -7.11 5.90
N ASP A 98 1.65 -5.91 6.44
CA ASP A 98 0.41 -5.31 6.92
C ASP A 98 0.24 -3.92 6.28
N ALA A 99 -1.00 -3.47 6.10
CA ALA A 99 -1.31 -2.18 5.53
C ALA A 99 -2.49 -1.48 6.23
N TRP A 100 -2.34 -0.18 6.43
CA TRP A 100 -3.37 0.66 7.04
C TRP A 100 -3.67 1.87 6.17
N LEU A 101 -4.95 2.14 5.98
CA LEU A 101 -5.43 3.38 5.41
C LEU A 101 -5.83 4.34 6.52
N TYR A 102 -5.20 5.51 6.54
CA TYR A 102 -5.49 6.57 7.50
C TYR A 102 -6.25 7.71 6.84
N ASP A 103 -7.20 8.31 7.57
CA ASP A 103 -7.80 9.60 7.21
C ASP A 103 -6.89 10.79 7.58
N GLU A 104 -7.33 12.02 7.29
CA GLU A 104 -6.58 13.26 7.61
C GLU A 104 -6.34 13.46 9.11
N LYS A 105 -7.13 12.81 9.96
CA LYS A 105 -7.02 12.87 11.43
C LYS A 105 -6.18 11.72 11.98
N LEU A 106 -5.58 10.89 11.11
CA LEU A 106 -4.80 9.71 11.45
C LEU A 106 -5.62 8.60 12.11
N ASN A 107 -6.93 8.55 11.89
CA ASN A 107 -7.73 7.38 12.25
C ASN A 107 -7.52 6.29 11.20
N VAL A 108 -7.36 5.04 11.64
CA VAL A 108 -7.42 3.89 10.73
C VAL A 108 -8.86 3.73 10.26
N VAL A 109 -9.07 3.75 8.95
CA VAL A 109 -10.40 3.62 8.31
C VAL A 109 -10.54 2.35 7.48
N ALA A 110 -9.42 1.72 7.11
CA ALA A 110 -9.37 0.40 6.49
C ALA A 110 -7.99 -0.24 6.73
N GLU A 111 -7.94 -1.56 6.58
CA GLU A 111 -6.72 -2.40 6.65
C GLU A 111 -6.68 -3.32 5.43
N GLU A 112 -5.60 -4.09 5.23
CA GLU A 112 -5.55 -5.09 4.17
C GLU A 112 -6.68 -6.13 4.29
N GLU A 113 -7.11 -6.69 3.16
CA GLU A 113 -8.11 -7.75 3.20
C GLU A 113 -7.54 -9.00 3.90
N GLN A 114 -8.22 -9.48 4.96
CA GLN A 114 -7.75 -10.58 5.81
C GLN A 114 -7.44 -11.88 5.04
N GLU A 115 -8.19 -12.18 3.98
CA GLU A 115 -7.94 -13.33 3.11
C GLU A 115 -7.54 -12.85 1.71
N GLY A 116 -6.32 -13.17 1.30
CA GLY A 116 -5.84 -12.87 -0.06
C GLY A 116 -5.52 -11.40 -0.33
N GLY A 117 -5.65 -10.51 0.65
CA GLY A 117 -5.27 -9.10 0.54
C GLY A 117 -3.77 -8.87 0.41
N VAL A 118 -2.94 -9.86 0.74
CA VAL A 118 -1.49 -9.82 0.56
C VAL A 118 -1.04 -11.02 -0.26
N HIS A 119 -0.38 -10.77 -1.38
CA HIS A 119 0.19 -11.80 -2.25
C HIS A 119 1.65 -11.49 -2.56
N CYS A 120 2.57 -12.31 -2.06
CA CYS A 120 4.01 -12.16 -2.29
C CYS A 120 4.53 -13.22 -3.27
N ILE A 121 5.47 -12.82 -4.12
CA ILE A 121 6.09 -13.66 -5.17
C ILE A 121 7.59 -13.85 -4.96
#